data_AF-V5C0A9-F1
#
_entry.id   AF-V5C0A9-F1
#
_cell.length_a   1.000
_cell.length_b   1.000
_cell.length_c   1.000
_cell.angle_alpha   90.00
_cell.angle_beta   90.00
_cell.angle_gamma   90.00
#
_symmetry.space_group_name_H-M   'P 1'
#
loop_
_entity.id
_entity.type
_entity.pdbx_description
1 polymer ?
#
loop_
_entity_poly.entity_id
_entity_poly.type
_entity_poly.pdbx_seq_one_letter_code
_entity_poly.pdbx_strand_id
1 'polypeptide(L)'
;MDTNETNSEPQAEATAAVNVEVVAKEAIDCLIHLRFQPDGSVIEIGERPSGVTAQNWFNYLSRHTHNCYQALSGGRGLFRLPRLEVDALKTACIGENAT
;
A
#
# COMPACT_ATOMS: atom_id res chain seq x y z
N MET A 1 5.11 31.18 -54.15
CA MET A 1 5.48 32.28 -53.25
C MET A 1 4.26 32.58 -52.43
N ASP A 2 4.23 32.08 -51.21
CA ASP A 2 3.69 32.75 -50.03
C ASP A 2 4.14 31.91 -48.83
N THR A 3 4.82 32.59 -47.93
CA THR A 3 5.49 32.12 -46.73
C THR A 3 4.50 31.97 -45.58
N ASN A 4 4.56 30.88 -44.83
CA ASN A 4 4.44 30.91 -43.37
C ASN A 4 4.91 29.55 -42.83
N GLU A 5 6.12 29.46 -42.28
CA GLU A 5 6.55 29.87 -40.94
C GLU A 5 6.35 28.73 -39.93
N THR A 6 7.51 28.27 -39.48
CA THR A 6 7.83 27.24 -38.52
C THR A 6 7.07 27.43 -37.20
N ASN A 7 6.49 26.36 -36.66
CA ASN A 7 6.35 26.27 -35.20
C ASN A 7 7.06 25.00 -34.71
N SER A 8 8.27 25.22 -34.21
CA SER A 8 8.94 24.33 -33.29
C SER A 8 8.67 24.86 -31.90
N GLU A 9 7.95 24.11 -31.06
CA GLU A 9 8.29 23.99 -29.65
C GLU A 9 7.66 22.71 -29.07
N PRO A 10 8.44 21.89 -28.34
CA PRO A 10 8.03 20.59 -27.83
C PRO A 10 7.33 20.74 -26.47
N GLN A 11 6.04 20.42 -26.40
CA GLN A 11 5.33 20.40 -25.13
C GLN A 11 5.52 19.03 -24.46
N ALA A 12 6.71 18.86 -23.87
CA ALA A 12 6.89 18.00 -22.71
C ALA A 12 6.24 18.65 -21.48
N GLU A 13 5.90 17.82 -20.50
CA GLU A 13 5.37 18.17 -19.17
C GLU A 13 3.87 18.45 -19.05
N ALA A 14 3.08 17.37 -19.12
CA ALA A 14 2.00 17.14 -18.16
C ALA A 14 1.76 15.63 -17.95
N THR A 15 2.83 14.84 -17.82
CA THR A 15 2.77 13.40 -17.55
C THR A 15 3.13 13.17 -16.08
N ALA A 16 2.15 13.22 -15.16
CA ALA A 16 2.30 12.58 -13.83
C ALA A 16 1.00 12.43 -13.03
N ALA A 17 0.06 13.38 -13.12
CA ALA A 17 -1.07 13.40 -12.16
C ALA A 17 -2.22 12.45 -12.52
N VAL A 18 -2.40 12.08 -13.80
CA VAL A 18 -3.63 11.39 -14.26
C VAL A 18 -3.57 9.86 -14.14
N ASN A 19 -2.40 9.27 -13.86
CA ASN A 19 -2.23 7.81 -13.89
C ASN A 19 -2.29 7.12 -12.52
N VAL A 20 -2.48 7.84 -11.40
CA VAL A 20 -2.58 7.20 -10.07
C VAL A 20 -4.00 6.76 -9.75
N GLU A 21 -5.03 7.51 -10.16
CA GLU A 21 -6.42 7.16 -9.83
C GLU A 21 -7.01 6.03 -10.70
N VAL A 22 -6.48 5.82 -11.93
CA VAL A 22 -7.08 4.87 -12.89
C VAL A 22 -6.63 3.42 -12.66
N VAL A 23 -5.54 3.17 -11.91
CA VAL A 23 -5.09 1.80 -11.59
C VAL A 23 -5.93 1.15 -10.47
N ALA A 24 -6.68 1.95 -9.70
CA ALA A 24 -7.49 1.45 -8.59
C ALA A 24 -8.76 0.68 -9.02
N LYS A 25 -9.16 0.74 -10.30
CA LYS A 25 -10.47 0.23 -10.73
C LYS A 25 -10.51 -1.29 -10.99
N GLU A 26 -9.35 -1.94 -11.14
CA GLU A 26 -9.19 -3.41 -11.11
C GLU A 26 -7.94 -3.82 -10.30
N ALA A 27 -7.75 -3.23 -9.13
CA ALA A 27 -6.74 -3.75 -8.21
C ALA A 27 -7.25 -5.04 -7.57
N ILE A 28 -6.47 -6.11 -7.65
CA ILE A 28 -6.75 -7.33 -6.88
C ILE A 28 -6.57 -6.99 -5.41
N ASP A 29 -7.68 -6.95 -4.67
CA ASP A 29 -7.66 -6.75 -3.23
C ASP A 29 -6.95 -7.92 -2.54
N CYS A 30 -5.99 -7.58 -1.69
CA CYS A 30 -5.37 -8.48 -0.74
C CYS A 30 -6.06 -8.34 0.61
N LEU A 31 -6.50 -9.48 1.16
CA LEU A 31 -7.12 -9.58 2.46
C LEU A 31 -6.11 -10.12 3.48
N ILE A 32 -5.67 -9.26 4.40
CA ILE A 32 -4.71 -9.61 5.44
C ILE A 32 -5.46 -9.93 6.72
N HIS A 33 -5.56 -11.22 7.04
CA HIS A 33 -6.17 -11.68 8.28
C HIS A 33 -5.19 -11.56 9.44
N LEU A 34 -5.74 -11.26 10.63
CA LEU A 34 -4.96 -11.13 11.85
C LEU A 34 -5.74 -11.54 13.09
N ARG A 35 -4.97 -11.98 14.09
CA ARG A 35 -5.47 -12.48 15.36
C ARG A 35 -4.73 -11.81 16.52
N PHE A 36 -5.50 -11.38 17.50
CA PHE A 36 -5.03 -10.80 18.75
C PHE A 36 -5.16 -11.79 19.91
N GLN A 37 -4.25 -11.66 20.87
CA GLN A 37 -4.38 -12.23 22.20
C GLN A 37 -5.38 -11.41 23.03
N PRO A 38 -5.87 -11.96 24.16
CA PRO A 38 -6.70 -11.20 25.11
C PRO A 38 -6.03 -9.93 25.65
N ASP A 39 -4.70 -9.86 25.67
CA ASP A 39 -3.93 -8.68 26.09
C ASP A 39 -3.77 -7.61 24.98
N GLY A 40 -4.25 -7.89 23.77
CA GLY A 40 -4.17 -7.00 22.61
C GLY A 40 -2.91 -7.17 21.74
N SER A 41 -1.99 -8.07 22.11
CA SER A 41 -0.83 -8.40 21.26
C SER A 41 -1.21 -9.23 20.04
N VAL A 42 -0.48 -9.08 18.93
CA VAL A 42 -0.75 -9.82 17.69
C VAL A 42 -0.16 -11.22 17.77
N ILE A 43 -1.02 -12.24 17.70
CA ILE A 43 -0.63 -13.66 17.60
C ILE A 43 -0.11 -13.96 16.20
N GLU A 44 -0.90 -13.57 15.21
CA GLU A 44 -0.72 -13.94 13.81
C GLU A 44 -1.21 -12.82 12.92
N ILE A 45 -0.48 -12.59 11.83
CA ILE A 45 -0.85 -11.65 10.77
C ILE A 45 -0.33 -12.18 9.43
N GLY A 46 -1.20 -12.17 8.43
CA GLY A 46 -0.86 -12.56 7.06
C GLY A 46 0.07 -11.55 6.39
N GLU A 47 0.60 -11.93 5.23
CA GLU A 47 1.41 -11.05 4.37
C GLU A 47 2.62 -10.40 5.08
N ARG A 48 3.07 -11.00 6.18
CA ARG A 48 4.19 -10.51 6.98
C ARG A 48 5.50 -10.76 6.25
N PRO A 49 6.34 -9.74 6.06
CA PRO A 49 7.67 -9.93 5.50
C PRO A 49 8.59 -10.74 6.42
N SER A 50 9.49 -11.52 5.83
CA SER A 50 10.51 -12.28 6.57
C SER A 50 11.40 -11.34 7.39
N GLY A 51 11.68 -11.70 8.64
CA GLY A 51 12.50 -10.89 9.55
C GLY A 51 11.73 -9.83 10.35
N VAL A 52 10.46 -9.56 10.04
CA VAL A 52 9.62 -8.62 10.81
C VAL A 52 8.69 -9.39 11.75
N THR A 53 8.55 -8.96 13.00
CA THR A 53 7.62 -9.59 13.96
C THR A 53 6.16 -9.30 13.60
N ALA A 54 5.22 -10.15 14.04
CA ALA A 54 3.79 -9.95 13.79
C ALA A 54 3.30 -8.60 14.32
N GLN A 55 3.72 -8.24 15.54
CA GLN A 55 3.39 -6.96 16.16
C GLN A 55 3.95 -5.77 15.36
N ASN A 56 5.21 -5.83 14.91
CA ASN A 56 5.81 -4.74 14.15
C ASN A 56 5.12 -4.55 12.80
N TRP A 57 4.77 -5.65 12.12
CA TRP A 57 4.04 -5.56 10.86
C TRP A 57 2.65 -4.95 11.02
N PHE A 58 1.90 -5.36 12.05
CA PHE A 58 0.61 -4.74 12.37
C PHE A 58 0.75 -3.23 12.68
N ASN A 59 1.73 -2.87 13.51
CA ASN A 59 1.99 -1.48 13.86
C ASN A 59 2.36 -0.66 12.62
N TYR A 60 3.15 -1.24 11.71
CA TYR A 60 3.52 -0.62 10.44
C TYR A 60 2.29 -0.38 9.56
N LEU A 61 1.50 -1.41 9.26
CA LEU A 61 0.26 -1.27 8.49
C LEU A 61 -0.66 -0.21 9.10
N SER A 62 -0.84 -0.22 10.42
CA SER A 62 -1.71 0.72 11.12
C SER A 62 -1.24 2.19 11.02
N ARG A 63 0.06 2.44 10.86
CA ARG A 63 0.61 3.80 10.71
C ARG A 63 0.61 4.29 9.26
N HIS A 64 0.78 3.37 8.31
CA HIS A 64 0.97 3.70 6.90
C HIS A 64 -0.29 3.53 6.05
N THR A 65 -1.38 3.03 6.62
CA THR A 65 -2.64 2.82 5.91
C THR A 65 -3.83 3.42 6.68
N HIS A 66 -4.86 3.83 5.95
CA HIS A 66 -6.05 4.47 6.51
C HIS A 66 -7.31 3.89 5.86
N ASN A 67 -8.41 3.80 6.62
CA ASN A 67 -9.73 3.34 6.14
C ASN A 67 -9.77 1.92 5.52
N CYS A 68 -8.73 1.11 5.73
CA CYS A 68 -8.61 -0.25 5.20
C CYS A 68 -8.71 -1.34 6.29
N TYR A 69 -8.71 -0.94 7.56
CA TYR A 69 -8.74 -1.84 8.71
C TYR A 69 -10.16 -2.03 9.25
N GLN A 70 -10.53 -3.29 9.47
CA GLN A 70 -11.78 -3.68 10.11
C GLN A 70 -11.50 -4.61 11.29
N ALA A 71 -11.88 -4.17 12.50
CA ALA A 71 -11.90 -5.03 13.67
C ALA A 71 -13.09 -6.00 13.59
N LEU A 72 -12.85 -7.27 13.92
CA LEU A 72 -13.84 -8.33 13.97
C LEU A 72 -13.96 -8.89 15.39
N SER A 73 -15.14 -9.41 15.74
CA SER A 73 -15.35 -10.00 17.07
C SER A 73 -14.44 -11.22 17.31
N GLY A 74 -14.06 -11.42 18.57
CA GLY A 74 -13.24 -12.56 19.01
C GLY A 74 -11.74 -12.39 18.77
N GLY A 75 -11.23 -11.16 18.88
CA GLY A 75 -9.79 -10.88 18.69
C GLY A 75 -9.32 -11.08 17.26
N ARG A 76 -10.19 -10.82 16.28
CA ARG A 76 -9.84 -10.92 14.86
C ARG A 76 -9.82 -9.53 14.24
N GLY A 77 -9.12 -9.41 13.13
CA GLY A 77 -9.27 -8.24 12.28
C GLY A 77 -8.79 -8.53 10.87
N LEU A 78 -8.97 -7.54 10.03
CA LEU A 78 -8.80 -7.65 8.60
C LEU A 78 -8.29 -6.32 8.04
N PHE A 79 -7.22 -6.36 7.25
CA PHE A 79 -6.92 -5.28 6.31
C PHE A 79 -7.41 -5.66 4.91
N ARG A 80 -7.97 -4.69 4.20
CA ARG A 80 -8.27 -4.78 2.76
C ARG A 80 -7.47 -3.72 2.02
N LEU A 81 -6.46 -4.17 1.28
CA LEU A 81 -5.52 -3.30 0.58
C LEU A 81 -5.27 -3.84 -0.83
N PRO A 82 -5.06 -2.99 -1.84
CA PRO A 82 -4.56 -3.42 -3.14
C PRO A 82 -3.28 -4.26 -3.00
N ARG A 83 -3.17 -5.37 -3.74
CA ARG A 83 -1.97 -6.23 -3.71
C ARG A 83 -0.68 -5.44 -3.94
N LEU A 84 -0.69 -4.50 -4.88
CA LEU A 84 0.47 -3.66 -5.18
C LEU A 84 0.91 -2.80 -3.98
N GLU A 85 -0.04 -2.27 -3.22
CA GLU A 85 0.24 -1.48 -2.01
C GLU A 85 0.84 -2.36 -0.91
N VAL A 86 0.30 -3.57 -0.71
CA VAL A 86 0.83 -4.54 0.26
C VAL A 86 2.30 -4.87 -0.05
N ASP A 87 2.64 -5.09 -1.32
CA ASP A 87 4.01 -5.44 -1.71
C ASP A 87 4.98 -4.25 -1.57
N ALA A 88 4.51 -3.02 -1.83
CA ALA A 88 5.26 -1.80 -1.56
C ALA A 88 5.53 -1.62 -0.04
N LEU A 89 4.50 -1.80 0.79
CA LEU A 89 4.59 -1.70 2.25
C LEU A 89 5.53 -2.74 2.85
N LYS A 90 5.54 -3.98 2.34
CA LYS A 90 6.49 -5.01 2.77
C LYS A 90 7.93 -4.59 2.51
N THR A 91 8.20 -4.11 1.30
CA THR A 91 9.54 -3.67 0.87
C THR A 91 10.02 -2.52 1.77
N ALA A 92 9.17 -1.53 2.00
CA ALA A 92 9.49 -0.38 2.84
C ALA A 92 9.70 -0.76 4.32
N CYS A 93 8.87 -1.65 4.87
CA CYS A 93 8.97 -2.12 6.26
C CYS A 93 10.29 -2.86 6.54
N ILE A 94 10.78 -3.66 5.58
CA ILE A 94 12.09 -4.33 5.72
C ILE A 94 13.22 -3.28 5.73
N GLY A 95 13.15 -2.27 4.87
CA GLY A 95 14.14 -1.19 4.79
C GLY A 95 14.24 -0.36 6.09
N GLU A 96 13.11 -0.13 6.76
CA GLU A 96 13.08 0.64 8.01
C GLU A 96 13.56 -0.16 9.24
N ASN A 97 13.34 -1.48 9.27
CA ASN A 97 13.84 -2.34 10.36
C ASN A 97 15.32 -2.78 10.18
N ALA A 98 15.98 -2.38 9.08
CA ALA A 98 17.36 -2.73 8.77
C ALA A 98 18.40 -1.70 9.25
N THR A 99 17.99 -0.72 10.06
CA THR A 99 18.89 0.28 10.68
C THR A 99 18.92 0.09 12.18
#